data_AF-A0A1J4MC75-F1
#
_entry.id   AF-A0A1J4MC75-F1
#
_cell.length_a   1.000
_cell.length_b   1.000
_cell.length_c   1.000
_cell.angle_alpha   90.00
_cell.angle_beta   90.00
_cell.angle_gamma   90.00
#
_symmetry.space_group_name_H-M   'P 1'
#
loop_
_entity.id
_entity.type
_entity.pdbx_description
1 polymer ?
#
loop_
_entity_poly.entity_id
_entity_poly.type
_entity_poly.pdbx_seq_one_letter_code
_entity_poly.pdbx_strand_id
1 'polypeptide(L)'
;MIESYSREYNEVLSQLRELQDSEAFLEPVNWKKLGLDDYPDIVKNPMDLKTVGKKVKANFYSKAEQFWADIDLIWHNCQLYNHESSDVYQQSIRMQEAANNLKDMLFPSIIKKNQKRKYESDSHTESEDEDTMNIFKKTLLCQRISRLSPELLALVVRHIYSQDQQIIHHSGEHRFLIDIDLMSEKLFSTTSALTKRLLRLQLS
;
A
#
# COMPACT_ATOMS: atom_id res chain seq x y z
N MET A 1 4.45 -13.54 23.20
CA MET A 1 4.99 -14.68 22.43
C MET A 1 5.39 -14.12 21.08
N ILE A 2 6.67 -14.17 20.70
CA ILE A 2 7.11 -13.70 19.38
C ILE A 2 6.55 -14.68 18.35
N GLU A 3 5.69 -14.23 17.45
CA GLU A 3 5.22 -15.07 16.36
C GLU A 3 6.37 -15.27 15.37
N SER A 4 7.00 -16.46 15.41
CA SER A 4 8.15 -16.76 14.55
C SER A 4 7.68 -17.27 13.20
N TYR A 5 7.36 -16.35 12.28
CA TYR A 5 7.04 -16.63 10.88
C TYR A 5 8.28 -16.75 9.98
N SER A 6 9.45 -17.07 10.56
CA SER A 6 10.72 -17.06 9.83
C SER A 6 10.70 -17.98 8.62
N ARG A 7 10.00 -19.12 8.68
CA ARG A 7 9.84 -20.03 7.54
C ARG A 7 9.03 -19.37 6.42
N GLU A 8 7.86 -18.83 6.75
CA GLU A 8 6.95 -18.18 5.81
C GLU A 8 7.59 -16.94 5.17
N TYR A 9 8.34 -16.14 5.93
CA TYR A 9 9.08 -15.00 5.37
C TYR A 9 10.16 -15.44 4.38
N ASN A 10 10.91 -16.51 4.69
CA ASN A 10 11.90 -17.04 3.76
C ASN A 10 11.24 -17.62 2.51
N GLU A 11 10.06 -18.22 2.63
CA GLU A 11 9.29 -18.72 1.49
C GLU A 11 8.80 -17.56 0.59
N VAL A 12 8.24 -16.50 1.17
CA VAL A 12 7.88 -15.28 0.41
C VAL A 12 9.10 -14.71 -0.30
N LEU A 13 10.21 -14.52 0.41
CA LEU A 13 11.44 -13.97 -0.18
C LEU A 13 12.00 -14.86 -1.28
N SER A 14 11.93 -16.18 -1.14
CA SER A 14 12.35 -17.10 -2.19
C SER A 14 11.50 -16.93 -3.43
N GLN A 15 10.17 -16.91 -3.28
CA GLN A 15 9.26 -16.79 -4.43
C GLN A 15 9.40 -15.44 -5.12
N LEU A 16 9.53 -14.34 -4.38
CA LEU A 16 9.71 -13.01 -4.95
C LEU A 16 11.02 -12.88 -5.74
N ARG A 17 12.12 -13.48 -5.28
CA ARG A 17 13.43 -13.42 -5.96
C ARG A 17 13.47 -14.21 -7.28
N GLU A 18 12.60 -15.18 -7.45
CA GLU A 18 12.53 -16.00 -8.68
C GLU A 18 11.60 -15.38 -9.74
N LEU A 19 10.90 -14.29 -9.42
CA LEU A 19 10.05 -13.61 -10.39
C LEU A 19 10.90 -12.90 -11.45
N GLN A 20 10.43 -12.93 -12.70
CA GLN A 20 11.10 -12.31 -13.84
C GLN A 20 11.37 -10.81 -13.63
N ASP A 21 10.49 -10.11 -12.92
CA ASP A 21 10.57 -8.67 -12.70
C ASP A 21 11.37 -8.30 -11.42
N SER A 22 12.02 -9.26 -10.77
CA SER A 22 12.62 -9.05 -9.44
C SER A 22 13.98 -8.36 -9.44
N GLU A 23 14.70 -8.36 -10.57
CA GLU A 23 16.12 -7.99 -10.67
C GLU A 23 16.43 -6.62 -10.04
N ALA A 24 15.61 -5.60 -10.32
CA ALA A 24 15.80 -4.24 -9.81
C ALA A 24 15.62 -4.10 -8.28
N PHE A 25 15.10 -5.14 -7.63
CA PHE A 25 14.69 -5.13 -6.21
C PHE A 25 15.49 -6.10 -5.35
N LEU A 26 16.44 -6.84 -5.93
CA LEU A 26 17.25 -7.85 -5.23
C LEU A 26 18.25 -7.22 -4.26
N GLU A 27 18.79 -6.05 -4.60
CA GLU A 27 19.89 -5.39 -3.92
C GLU A 27 19.55 -3.90 -3.66
N PRO A 28 20.20 -3.26 -2.66
CA PRO A 28 20.00 -1.84 -2.41
C PRO A 28 20.34 -0.99 -3.64
N VAL A 29 19.53 0.02 -3.93
CA VAL A 29 19.79 0.97 -5.03
C VAL A 29 21.10 1.70 -4.78
N ASN A 30 22.09 1.47 -5.63
CA ASN A 30 23.36 2.18 -5.60
C ASN A 30 23.26 3.50 -6.38
N TRP A 31 22.53 4.45 -5.80
CA TRP A 31 22.22 5.74 -6.43
C TRP A 31 23.47 6.51 -6.86
N LYS A 32 24.58 6.44 -6.11
CA LYS A 32 25.87 7.03 -6.51
C LYS A 32 26.41 6.46 -7.81
N LYS A 33 26.41 5.12 -7.95
CA LYS A 33 26.89 4.45 -9.16
C LYS A 33 25.98 4.74 -10.36
N LEU A 34 24.70 4.97 -10.12
CA LEU A 34 23.69 5.27 -11.13
C LEU A 34 23.61 6.77 -11.47
N GLY A 35 24.35 7.65 -10.77
CA GLY A 35 24.31 9.10 -10.96
C GLY A 35 22.99 9.74 -10.52
N LEU A 36 22.29 9.11 -9.56
CA LEU A 36 20.99 9.54 -9.05
C LEU A 36 21.19 10.37 -7.77
N ASP A 37 21.72 11.58 -7.92
CA ASP A 37 22.11 12.42 -6.78
C ASP A 37 20.91 12.89 -5.93
N ASP A 38 19.71 12.95 -6.52
CA ASP A 38 18.45 13.33 -5.88
C ASP A 38 17.73 12.15 -5.17
N TYR A 39 18.22 10.92 -5.35
CA TYR A 39 17.61 9.73 -4.76
C TYR A 39 17.46 9.80 -3.23
N PRO A 40 18.47 10.16 -2.42
CA PRO A 40 18.29 10.29 -0.96
C PRO A 40 17.37 11.45 -0.55
N ASP A 41 17.15 12.42 -1.44
CA ASP A 41 16.23 13.53 -1.20
C ASP A 41 14.77 13.13 -1.42
N ILE A 42 14.52 12.13 -2.27
CA ILE A 42 13.18 11.62 -2.58
C ILE A 42 12.86 10.36 -1.76
N VAL A 43 13.75 9.36 -1.78
CA VAL A 43 13.59 8.07 -1.10
C VAL A 43 14.23 8.13 0.29
N LYS A 44 13.40 8.30 1.32
CA LYS A 44 13.85 8.48 2.70
C LYS A 44 14.25 7.21 3.42
N ASN A 45 13.59 6.10 3.09
CA ASN A 45 13.83 4.80 3.71
C ASN A 45 14.11 3.76 2.62
N PRO A 46 15.34 3.66 2.09
CA PRO A 46 15.68 2.67 1.07
C PRO A 46 15.42 1.24 1.59
N MET A 47 14.89 0.38 0.71
CA MET A 47 14.61 -1.02 1.04
C MET A 47 14.75 -1.90 -0.20
N ASP A 48 15.12 -3.16 0.02
CA ASP A 48 15.36 -4.17 -1.01
C ASP A 48 15.22 -5.59 -0.43
N LEU A 49 15.06 -6.60 -1.29
CA LEU A 49 14.80 -7.99 -0.88
C LEU A 49 15.97 -8.63 -0.12
N LYS A 50 17.21 -8.17 -0.31
CA LYS A 50 18.36 -8.65 0.48
C LYS A 50 18.36 -8.02 1.86
N THR A 51 18.05 -6.74 1.99
CA THR A 51 17.92 -6.06 3.28
C THR A 51 16.79 -6.69 4.10
N VAL A 52 15.62 -6.94 3.51
CA VAL A 52 14.53 -7.70 4.17
C VAL A 52 15.03 -9.08 4.59
N GLY A 53 15.75 -9.80 3.72
CA GLY A 53 16.35 -11.09 4.07
C GLY A 53 17.33 -11.04 5.25
N LYS A 54 18.11 -9.97 5.39
CA LYS A 54 18.96 -9.75 6.58
C LYS A 54 18.14 -9.50 7.83
N LYS A 55 17.08 -8.70 7.74
CA LYS A 55 16.15 -8.42 8.84
C LYS A 55 15.42 -9.68 9.31
N VAL A 56 15.02 -10.58 8.40
CA VAL A 56 14.48 -11.91 8.75
C VAL A 56 15.53 -12.73 9.51
N LYS A 57 16.77 -12.84 9.00
CA LYS A 57 17.84 -13.60 9.67
C LYS A 57 18.19 -13.07 11.05
N ALA A 58 18.04 -11.76 11.26
CA ALA A 58 18.28 -11.10 12.54
C ALA A 58 17.07 -11.17 13.50
N ASN A 59 15.98 -11.86 13.13
CA ASN A 59 14.71 -11.86 13.89
C ASN A 59 14.20 -10.45 14.20
N PHE A 60 14.37 -9.51 13.26
CA PHE A 60 13.99 -8.11 13.44
C PHE A 60 12.46 -7.92 13.50
N TYR A 61 11.71 -8.80 12.83
CA TYR A 61 10.25 -8.71 12.74
C TYR A 61 9.60 -9.42 13.92
N SER A 62 9.00 -8.63 14.80
CA SER A 62 8.21 -9.13 15.93
C SER A 62 6.78 -9.50 15.53
N LYS A 63 6.30 -8.94 14.42
CA LYS A 63 4.95 -9.11 13.85
C LYS A 63 5.03 -9.19 12.33
N ALA A 64 4.09 -9.92 11.70
CA ALA A 64 4.03 -10.08 10.24
C ALA A 64 3.80 -8.76 9.49
N GLU A 65 3.10 -7.81 10.11
CA GLU A 65 2.86 -6.49 9.55
C GLU A 65 4.17 -5.74 9.28
N GLN A 66 5.18 -5.90 10.14
CA GLN A 66 6.48 -5.24 9.96
C GLN A 66 7.26 -5.80 8.76
N PHE A 67 7.19 -7.12 8.55
CA PHE A 67 7.77 -7.75 7.37
C PHE A 67 7.09 -7.26 6.09
N TRP A 68 5.76 -7.27 6.06
CA TRP A 68 5.00 -6.82 4.90
C TRP A 68 5.15 -5.32 4.63
N ALA A 69 5.30 -4.49 5.67
CA ALA A 69 5.57 -3.06 5.52
C ALA A 69 6.89 -2.81 4.77
N ASP A 70 7.96 -3.55 5.09
CA ASP A 70 9.21 -3.44 4.34
C ASP A 70 9.08 -3.95 2.90
N ILE A 71 8.34 -5.04 2.66
CA ILE A 71 8.08 -5.53 1.30
C ILE A 71 7.35 -4.46 0.49
N ASP A 72 6.29 -3.86 1.06
CA ASP A 72 5.52 -2.79 0.40
C ASP A 72 6.37 -1.53 0.15
N LEU A 73 7.30 -1.22 1.06
CA LEU A 73 8.21 -0.09 0.94
C LEU A 73 9.15 -0.20 -0.26
N ILE A 74 9.58 -1.41 -0.63
CA ILE A 74 10.39 -1.65 -1.85
C ILE A 74 9.67 -1.11 -3.09
N TRP A 75 8.40 -1.48 -3.25
CA TRP A 75 7.60 -1.09 -4.40
C TRP A 75 7.26 0.40 -4.36
N HIS A 76 6.90 0.90 -3.17
CA HIS A 76 6.56 2.30 -3.00
C HIS A 76 7.72 3.23 -3.33
N ASN A 77 8.93 2.93 -2.85
CA ASN A 77 10.11 3.72 -3.17
C ASN A 77 10.39 3.75 -4.67
N CYS A 78 10.20 2.62 -5.35
CA CYS A 78 10.33 2.55 -6.79
C CYS A 78 9.30 3.44 -7.49
N GLN A 79 8.04 3.36 -7.08
CA GLN A 79 6.93 4.13 -7.68
C GLN A 79 7.01 5.63 -7.37
N LEU A 80 7.57 5.99 -6.23
CA LEU A 80 7.79 7.37 -5.82
C LEU A 80 8.89 8.03 -6.67
N TYR A 81 9.99 7.32 -6.90
CA TYR A 81 11.15 7.87 -7.58
C TYR A 81 11.03 7.82 -9.12
N ASN A 82 10.47 6.72 -9.65
CA ASN A 82 10.47 6.48 -11.09
C ASN A 82 9.18 6.96 -11.75
N HIS A 83 9.30 7.41 -13.00
CA HIS A 83 8.14 7.81 -13.80
C HIS A 83 7.25 6.60 -14.11
N GLU A 84 5.92 6.79 -14.14
CA GLU A 84 4.96 5.68 -14.32
C GLU A 84 5.09 4.95 -15.66
N SER A 85 5.65 5.62 -16.67
CA SER A 85 5.92 5.01 -17.98
C SER A 85 7.21 4.19 -18.04
N SER A 86 8.03 4.19 -16.98
CA SER A 86 9.28 3.45 -16.96
C SER A 86 9.06 1.96 -16.71
N ASP A 87 9.92 1.12 -17.28
CA ASP A 87 9.84 -0.33 -17.10
C ASP A 87 9.93 -0.74 -15.62
N VAL A 88 10.83 -0.11 -14.86
CA VAL A 88 11.03 -0.42 -13.43
C VAL A 88 9.81 -0.05 -12.58
N TYR A 89 9.09 1.01 -12.94
CA TYR A 89 7.81 1.33 -12.30
C TYR A 89 6.79 0.22 -12.59
N GLN A 90 6.65 -0.20 -13.84
CA GLN A 90 5.71 -1.26 -14.21
C GLN A 90 6.07 -2.61 -13.58
N GLN A 91 7.36 -2.92 -13.48
CA GLN A 91 7.88 -4.07 -12.75
C GLN A 91 7.46 -4.03 -11.28
N SER A 92 7.56 -2.86 -10.62
CA SER A 92 7.16 -2.71 -9.21
C SER A 92 5.68 -3.01 -8.98
N ILE A 93 4.80 -2.66 -9.94
CA ILE A 93 3.37 -2.96 -9.86
C ILE A 93 3.12 -4.47 -9.91
N ARG A 94 3.75 -5.16 -10.88
CA ARG A 94 3.64 -6.63 -11.01
C ARG A 94 4.21 -7.36 -9.81
N MET A 95 5.36 -6.91 -9.29
CA MET A 95 5.96 -7.45 -8.07
C MET A 95 5.07 -7.25 -6.84
N GLN A 96 4.44 -6.07 -6.70
CA GLN A 96 3.50 -5.78 -5.62
C GLN A 96 2.25 -6.69 -5.69
N GLU A 97 1.70 -6.91 -6.88
CA GLU A 97 0.58 -7.84 -7.08
C GLU A 97 0.96 -9.28 -6.70
N ALA A 98 2.13 -9.75 -7.13
CA ALA A 98 2.63 -11.07 -6.76
C ALA A 98 2.82 -11.19 -5.23
N ALA A 99 3.40 -10.18 -4.59
CA ALA A 99 3.57 -10.13 -3.14
C ALA A 99 2.22 -10.22 -2.39
N ASN A 100 1.20 -9.51 -2.87
CA ASN A 100 -0.15 -9.59 -2.29
C ASN A 100 -0.77 -10.99 -2.42
N ASN A 101 -0.61 -11.64 -3.57
CA ASN A 101 -1.08 -13.01 -3.75
C ASN A 101 -0.39 -13.99 -2.77
N LEU A 102 0.93 -13.85 -2.60
CA LEU A 102 1.69 -14.64 -1.62
C LEU A 102 1.23 -14.38 -0.19
N LYS A 103 0.94 -13.13 0.14
CA LYS A 103 0.40 -12.74 1.44
C LYS A 103 -0.92 -13.44 1.74
N ASP A 104 -1.84 -13.43 0.79
CA ASP A 104 -3.14 -14.08 0.94
C ASP A 104 -3.03 -15.61 1.08
N MET A 105 -2.08 -16.21 0.34
CA MET A 105 -1.84 -17.66 0.38
C MET A 105 -1.14 -18.14 1.66
N LEU A 106 -0.09 -17.43 2.10
CA LEU A 106 0.80 -17.87 3.18
C LEU A 106 0.40 -17.30 4.55
N PHE A 107 -0.35 -16.19 4.58
CA PHE A 107 -0.86 -15.57 5.80
C PHE A 107 -2.40 -15.48 5.82
N PRO A 108 -3.14 -16.59 5.58
CA PRO A 108 -4.62 -16.59 5.52
C PRO A 108 -5.28 -16.30 6.88
N SER A 109 -4.50 -16.25 7.97
CA SER A 109 -4.95 -16.04 9.35
C SER A 109 -5.52 -14.65 9.65
N ILE A 110 -5.35 -13.67 8.75
CA ILE A 110 -5.96 -12.33 8.89
C ILE A 110 -7.40 -12.30 8.34
N ILE A 111 -7.72 -13.13 7.33
CA ILE A 111 -9.03 -13.10 6.67
C ILE A 111 -10.08 -13.94 7.43
N LYS A 112 -9.68 -15.02 8.12
CA LYS A 112 -10.62 -15.90 8.85
C LYS A 112 -10.99 -15.43 10.27
N LYS A 113 -10.22 -14.55 10.91
CA LYS A 113 -10.51 -14.04 12.28
C LYS A 113 -11.48 -12.85 12.30
N ASN A 114 -11.62 -12.11 11.19
CA ASN A 114 -12.50 -10.93 11.10
C ASN A 114 -14.01 -11.24 11.06
N GLN A 115 -14.41 -12.51 10.96
CA GLN A 115 -15.81 -12.92 11.08
C GLN A 115 -16.24 -13.29 12.51
N LYS A 116 -15.31 -13.45 13.47
CA LYS A 116 -15.62 -13.95 14.82
C LYS A 116 -15.20 -13.06 15.99
N ARG A 117 -14.51 -11.93 15.76
CA ARG A 117 -13.99 -11.01 16.81
C ARG A 117 -14.50 -9.56 16.70
N LYS A 118 -15.73 -9.35 16.22
CA LYS A 118 -16.38 -8.02 16.22
C LYS A 118 -17.30 -7.79 17.45
N TYR A 119 -17.35 -8.73 18.37
CA TYR A 119 -17.93 -8.55 19.70
C TYR A 119 -16.81 -8.79 20.71
N GLU A 120 -16.57 -7.80 21.56
CA GLU A 120 -15.70 -7.81 22.74
C GLU A 120 -14.24 -7.35 22.56
N SER A 121 -14.07 -6.06 22.93
CA SER A 121 -12.98 -5.45 23.70
C SER A 121 -12.10 -4.43 22.99
N ASP A 122 -12.59 -3.18 23.01
CA ASP A 122 -11.78 -1.99 23.31
C ASP A 122 -10.72 -2.27 24.38
N SER A 123 -9.47 -1.94 24.10
CA SER A 123 -8.61 -1.15 25.00
C SER A 123 -7.24 -0.89 24.36
N HIS A 124 -6.87 0.39 24.41
CA HIS A 124 -5.68 1.05 23.91
C HIS A 124 -4.34 0.29 23.99
N THR A 125 -3.54 0.43 22.93
CA THR A 125 -2.25 1.13 23.07
C THR A 125 -1.87 1.76 21.72
N GLU A 126 -1.99 3.08 21.64
CA GLU A 126 -1.46 3.92 20.57
C GLU A 126 0.07 3.97 20.67
N SER A 127 0.77 3.86 19.54
CA SER A 127 1.97 4.66 19.24
C SER A 127 2.50 4.40 17.82
N GLU A 128 2.56 5.51 17.06
CA GLU A 128 3.56 5.88 16.05
C GLU A 128 3.60 5.16 14.68
N ASP A 129 3.09 3.94 14.52
CA ASP A 129 3.12 3.22 13.22
C ASP A 129 1.82 3.31 12.39
N GLU A 130 0.72 3.77 13.00
CA GLU A 130 -0.62 3.79 12.37
C GLU A 130 -0.76 4.94 11.36
N ASP A 131 -0.14 6.08 11.64
CA ASP A 131 -0.21 7.27 10.79
C ASP A 131 0.45 7.05 9.43
N THR A 132 1.60 6.38 9.40
CA THR A 132 2.31 6.08 8.14
C THR A 132 1.47 5.20 7.22
N MET A 133 0.80 4.18 7.78
CA MET A 133 -0.08 3.27 7.04
C MET A 133 -1.41 3.95 6.63
N ASN A 134 -1.91 4.89 7.43
CA ASN A 134 -3.12 5.66 7.14
C ASN A 134 -2.86 6.69 6.01
N ILE A 135 -1.73 7.41 6.05
CA ILE A 135 -1.31 8.36 5.03
C ILE A 135 -1.13 7.68 3.66
N PHE A 136 -0.50 6.50 3.61
CA PHE A 136 -0.30 5.78 2.35
C PHE A 136 -1.63 5.33 1.72
N LYS A 137 -2.54 4.79 2.52
CA LYS A 137 -3.88 4.40 2.05
C LYS A 137 -4.62 5.62 1.49
N LYS A 138 -4.62 6.74 2.22
CA LYS A 138 -5.23 8.00 1.79
C LYS A 138 -4.64 8.51 0.48
N THR A 139 -3.31 8.51 0.35
CA THR A 139 -2.59 8.89 -0.87
C THR A 139 -3.01 8.03 -2.07
N LEU A 140 -3.08 6.71 -1.89
CA LEU A 140 -3.47 5.79 -2.95
C LEU A 140 -4.94 5.95 -3.37
N LEU A 141 -5.83 6.32 -2.43
CA LEU A 141 -7.21 6.67 -2.75
C LEU A 141 -7.26 7.94 -3.61
N CYS A 142 -6.53 9.00 -3.23
CA CYS A 142 -6.44 10.25 -4.00
C CYS A 142 -5.97 9.99 -5.42
N GLN A 143 -4.89 9.21 -5.58
CA GLN A 143 -4.34 8.87 -6.89
C GLN A 143 -5.36 8.14 -7.76
N ARG A 144 -6.09 7.16 -7.20
CA ARG A 144 -7.13 6.45 -7.94
C ARG A 144 -8.28 7.36 -8.35
N ILE A 145 -8.73 8.24 -7.45
CA ILE A 145 -9.79 9.22 -7.74
C ILE A 145 -9.35 10.17 -8.86
N SER A 146 -8.09 10.63 -8.85
CA SER A 146 -7.55 11.55 -9.87
C SER A 146 -7.47 10.96 -11.29
N ARG A 147 -7.50 9.63 -11.42
CA ARG A 147 -7.42 8.90 -12.70
C ARG A 147 -8.80 8.55 -13.29
N LEU A 148 -9.89 8.84 -12.59
CA LEU A 148 -11.25 8.57 -13.07
C LEU A 148 -11.74 9.66 -14.03
N SER A 149 -12.54 9.27 -15.03
CA SER A 149 -13.25 10.21 -15.88
C SER A 149 -14.25 11.05 -15.07
N PRO A 150 -14.65 12.24 -15.54
CA PRO A 150 -15.63 13.09 -14.86
C PRO A 150 -16.93 12.36 -14.50
N GLU A 151 -17.41 11.47 -15.37
CA GLU A 151 -18.63 10.68 -15.17
C GLU A 151 -18.49 9.68 -14.02
N LEU A 152 -17.34 9.01 -13.92
CA LEU A 152 -17.06 8.05 -12.85
C LEU A 152 -16.73 8.75 -11.54
N LEU A 153 -16.09 9.92 -11.59
CA LEU A 153 -15.85 10.76 -10.43
C LEU A 153 -17.18 11.17 -9.77
N ALA A 154 -18.21 11.49 -10.57
CA ALA A 154 -19.54 11.80 -10.05
C ALA A 154 -20.16 10.64 -9.26
N LEU A 155 -19.88 9.37 -9.64
CA LEU A 155 -20.34 8.20 -8.89
C LEU A 155 -19.64 8.09 -7.52
N VAL A 156 -18.34 8.36 -7.47
CA VAL A 156 -17.57 8.38 -6.22
C VAL A 156 -18.07 9.48 -5.29
N VAL A 157 -18.26 10.70 -5.82
CA VAL A 157 -18.78 11.83 -5.04
C VAL A 157 -20.19 11.53 -4.51
N ARG A 158 -21.08 10.97 -5.33
CA ARG A 158 -22.43 10.56 -4.87
C ARG A 158 -22.38 9.50 -3.78
N HIS A 159 -21.49 8.51 -3.91
CA HIS A 159 -21.29 7.49 -2.89
C HIS A 159 -20.87 8.12 -1.56
N ILE A 160 -19.87 8.99 -1.58
CA ILE A 160 -19.38 9.70 -0.39
C ILE A 160 -20.49 10.56 0.22
N TYR A 161 -21.15 11.40 -0.60
CA TYR A 161 -22.23 12.28 -0.17
C TYR A 161 -23.44 11.53 0.41
N SER A 162 -23.69 10.29 -0.03
CA SER A 162 -24.79 9.46 0.51
C SER A 162 -24.49 8.89 1.91
N GLN A 163 -23.21 8.79 2.28
CA GLN A 163 -22.76 8.15 3.52
C GLN A 163 -22.33 9.19 4.55
N ASP A 164 -21.66 10.25 4.13
CA ASP A 164 -21.18 11.32 5.00
C ASP A 164 -21.06 12.63 4.21
N GLN A 165 -22.01 13.53 4.48
CA GLN A 165 -22.05 14.84 3.83
C GLN A 165 -21.10 15.84 4.48
N GLN A 166 -20.69 15.62 5.73
CA GLN A 166 -19.93 16.61 6.51
C GLN A 166 -18.49 16.77 6.02
N ILE A 167 -17.96 15.73 5.37
CA ILE A 167 -16.60 15.72 4.80
C ILE A 167 -16.54 16.34 3.40
N ILE A 168 -17.64 16.86 2.86
CA ILE A 168 -17.70 17.51 1.55
C ILE A 168 -17.92 19.00 1.73
N HIS A 169 -16.98 19.80 1.26
CA HIS A 169 -17.03 21.26 1.32
C HIS A 169 -17.18 21.86 -0.08
N HIS A 170 -18.14 22.76 -0.24
CA HIS A 170 -18.30 23.51 -1.49
C HIS A 170 -17.18 24.54 -1.64
N SER A 171 -16.53 24.55 -2.80
CA SER A 171 -15.45 25.49 -3.13
C SER A 171 -15.74 26.18 -4.47
N GLY A 172 -16.77 27.01 -4.51
CA GLY A 172 -17.25 27.70 -5.72
C GLY A 172 -18.39 26.97 -6.45
N GLU A 173 -18.78 27.46 -7.63
CA GLU A 173 -20.02 27.02 -8.31
C GLU A 173 -20.00 25.55 -8.76
N HIS A 174 -18.82 24.97 -9.00
CA HIS A 174 -18.70 23.61 -9.57
C HIS A 174 -17.54 22.78 -8.98
N ARG A 175 -17.05 23.11 -7.78
CA ARG A 175 -15.98 22.33 -7.13
C ARG A 175 -16.37 21.91 -5.73
N PHE A 176 -15.99 20.69 -5.41
CA PHE A 176 -16.17 20.08 -4.11
C PHE A 176 -14.80 19.67 -3.59
N LEU A 177 -14.52 19.98 -2.34
CA LEU A 177 -13.37 19.47 -1.60
C LEU A 177 -13.86 18.33 -0.73
N ILE A 178 -13.16 17.20 -0.77
CA ILE A 178 -13.44 16.05 0.09
C ILE A 178 -12.31 15.99 1.11
N ASP A 179 -12.65 16.14 2.38
CA ASP A 179 -11.69 15.97 3.46
C ASP A 179 -11.52 14.48 3.77
N ILE A 180 -10.43 13.91 3.23
CA ILE A 180 -10.11 12.50 3.39
C ILE A 180 -9.60 12.21 4.80
N ASP A 181 -9.09 13.22 5.52
CA ASP A 181 -8.62 13.06 6.87
C ASP A 181 -9.75 12.89 7.88
N LEU A 182 -10.90 13.51 7.59
CA LEU A 182 -12.14 13.34 8.35
C LEU A 182 -12.97 12.11 7.91
N MET A 183 -12.53 11.39 6.87
CA MET A 183 -13.25 10.24 6.34
C MET A 183 -13.16 9.04 7.30
N SER A 184 -14.30 8.56 7.78
CA SER A 184 -14.34 7.33 8.59
C SER A 184 -13.76 6.13 7.84
N GLU A 185 -13.14 5.19 8.55
CA GLU A 185 -12.53 3.99 7.94
C GLU A 185 -13.53 3.18 7.09
N LYS A 186 -14.79 3.10 7.53
CA LYS A 186 -15.86 2.42 6.80
C LYS A 186 -16.12 3.11 5.47
N LEU A 187 -16.21 4.43 5.48
CA LEU A 187 -16.41 5.20 4.26
C LEU A 187 -15.19 5.09 3.34
N PHE A 188 -13.99 5.24 3.89
CA PHE A 188 -12.73 5.06 3.16
C PHE A 188 -12.65 3.71 2.45
N SER A 189 -12.97 2.62 3.15
CA SER A 189 -12.96 1.26 2.61
C SER A 189 -13.94 1.09 1.43
N THR A 190 -15.19 1.55 1.60
CA THR A 190 -16.21 1.44 0.54
C THR A 190 -15.87 2.29 -0.68
N THR A 191 -15.38 3.52 -0.47
CA THR A 191 -14.92 4.42 -1.54
C THR A 191 -13.70 3.85 -2.27
N SER A 192 -12.76 3.26 -1.53
CA SER A 192 -11.57 2.60 -2.09
C SER A 192 -11.93 1.37 -2.93
N ALA A 193 -12.92 0.57 -2.52
CA ALA A 193 -13.41 -0.56 -3.29
C ALA A 193 -14.14 -0.11 -4.57
N LEU A 194 -14.96 0.95 -4.47
CA LEU A 194 -15.67 1.54 -5.60
C LEU A 194 -14.68 2.08 -6.64
N THR A 195 -13.72 2.91 -6.23
CA THR A 195 -12.70 3.48 -7.13
C THR A 195 -11.89 2.41 -7.85
N LYS A 196 -11.49 1.32 -7.17
CA LYS A 196 -10.83 0.16 -7.79
C LYS A 196 -11.70 -0.55 -8.83
N ARG A 197 -13.00 -0.66 -8.60
CA ARG A 197 -13.94 -1.26 -9.57
C ARG A 197 -14.13 -0.35 -10.79
N LEU A 198 -14.28 0.96 -10.56
CA LEU A 198 -14.51 1.93 -11.63
C LEU A 198 -13.29 2.05 -12.56
N LEU A 199 -12.07 2.07 -12.01
CA LEU A 199 -10.86 2.08 -12.84
C LEU A 199 -10.74 0.86 -13.74
N ARG A 200 -11.12 -0.34 -13.26
CA ARG A 200 -11.14 -1.56 -14.07
C ARG A 200 -12.14 -1.50 -15.22
N LEU A 201 -13.30 -0.86 -15.00
CA LEU A 201 -14.33 -0.69 -16.03
C LEU A 201 -14.00 0.42 -17.04
N GLN A 202 -13.18 1.38 -16.67
CA GLN A 202 -12.76 2.47 -17.56
C GLN A 202 -11.67 2.03 -18.56
N LEU A 203 -10.90 1.00 -18.19
CA LEU A 203 -9.80 0.45 -19.01
C LEU A 203 -10.24 -0.70 -19.92
N SER A 204 -11.52 -1.09 -19.88
CA SER A 204 -12.15 -2.13 -20.70
C SER A 204 -13.02 -1.54 -21.79
#